data_AF-A0A833PDB8-F1
#
_entry.id   AF-A0A833PDB8-F1
#
_cell.length_a   1.000
_cell.length_b   1.000
_cell.length_c   1.000
_cell.angle_alpha   90.00
_cell.angle_beta   90.00
_cell.angle_gamma   90.00
#
_symmetry.space_group_name_H-M   'P 1'
#
loop_
_entity.id
_entity.type
_entity.pdbx_description
1 polymer ?
#
loop_
_entity_poly.entity_id
_entity_poly.type
_entity_poly.pdbx_seq_one_letter_code
_entity_poly.pdbx_strand_id
1 'polypeptide(L)'
;MLDGIILILFLSSLLIYVVLFCVIRFFLFKYFMSKNIVIDYLDFNLKSFQHTKYLYKIVFKGFDSHDYYAKKIRFLYFTPIGFLFIFIVSIFLMLI
;
A
#
# COMPACT_ATOMS: atom_id res chain seq x y z
N MET A 1 3.55 -6.68 31.90
CA MET A 1 2.29 -6.32 31.20
C MET A 1 2.55 -5.44 29.98
N LEU A 2 3.47 -4.48 30.06
CA LEU A 2 3.81 -3.56 28.98
C LEU A 2 4.44 -4.29 27.77
N ASP A 3 5.30 -5.29 28.00
CA ASP A 3 5.93 -6.10 26.94
C ASP A 3 4.91 -6.85 26.07
N GLY A 4 3.85 -7.37 26.70
CA GLY A 4 2.76 -8.04 25.98
C GLY A 4 1.97 -7.08 25.10
N ILE A 5 1.78 -5.83 25.54
CA ILE A 5 1.11 -4.79 24.76
C ILE A 5 1.98 -4.40 23.55
N ILE A 6 3.30 -4.25 23.74
CA ILE A 6 4.23 -3.94 22.65
C ILE A 6 4.24 -5.09 21.63
N LEU A 7 4.26 -6.35 22.07
CA LEU A 7 4.22 -7.50 21.16
C LEU A 7 2.93 -7.55 20.33
N ILE A 8 1.78 -7.27 20.93
CA ILE A 8 0.49 -7.20 20.22
C ILE A 8 0.50 -6.07 19.19
N LEU A 9 1.07 -4.91 19.56
CA LEU A 9 1.17 -3.75 18.66
C LEU A 9 2.13 -4.03 17.49
N PHE A 10 3.22 -4.74 17.73
CA PHE A 10 4.14 -5.23 16.70
C PHE A 10 3.44 -6.19 15.72
N LEU A 11 2.78 -7.24 16.23
CA LEU A 11 2.12 -8.24 15.38
C LEU A 11 0.94 -7.65 14.60
N SER A 12 0.12 -6.82 15.24
CA SER A 12 -1.04 -6.19 14.61
C SER A 12 -0.63 -5.17 13.53
N SER A 13 0.40 -4.35 13.79
CA SER A 13 0.90 -3.40 12.78
C SER A 13 1.48 -4.10 11.55
N LEU A 14 2.23 -5.19 11.75
CA LEU A 14 2.74 -6.02 10.64
C LEU A 14 1.61 -6.65 9.83
N LEU A 15 0.62 -7.25 10.51
CA LEU A 15 -0.51 -7.89 9.84
C LEU A 15 -1.33 -6.87 9.04
N ILE A 16 -1.63 -5.71 9.63
CA ILE A 16 -2.37 -4.64 8.95
C ILE A 16 -1.56 -4.09 7.77
N TYR A 17 -0.24 -3.92 7.92
CA TYR A 17 0.64 -3.51 6.83
C TYR A 17 0.54 -4.45 5.63
N VAL A 18 0.67 -5.76 5.86
CA VAL A 18 0.59 -6.78 4.80
C VAL A 18 -0.79 -6.77 4.13
N VAL A 19 -1.87 -6.72 4.93
CA VAL A 19 -3.25 -6.67 4.39
C VAL A 19 -3.45 -5.42 3.53
N LEU A 20 -3.07 -4.25 4.02
CA LEU A 20 -3.22 -2.99 3.27
C LEU A 20 -2.38 -2.99 2.00
N PHE A 21 -1.16 -3.53 2.05
CA PHE A 21 -0.31 -3.68 0.87
C PHE A 21 -0.98 -4.54 -0.19
N CYS A 22 -1.55 -5.69 0.18
CA CYS A 22 -2.32 -6.56 -0.73
C CYS A 22 -3.54 -5.84 -1.31
N VAL A 23 -4.30 -5.11 -0.49
CA VAL A 23 -5.50 -4.37 -0.92
C VAL A 23 -5.14 -3.30 -1.95
N ILE A 24 -4.08 -2.52 -1.73
CA ILE A 24 -3.63 -1.50 -2.68
C ILE A 24 -3.19 -2.12 -4.00
N ARG A 25 -2.45 -3.22 -3.95
CA ARG A 25 -2.04 -3.98 -5.15
C ARG A 25 -3.25 -4.49 -5.94
N PHE A 26 -4.26 -5.00 -5.25
CA PHE A 26 -5.50 -5.44 -5.89
C PHE A 26 -6.23 -4.29 -6.59
N PHE A 27 -6.34 -3.13 -5.95
CA PHE A 27 -6.97 -1.97 -6.58
C PHE A 27 -6.16 -1.44 -7.76
N LEU A 28 -4.83 -1.40 -7.66
CA LEU A 28 -3.95 -1.07 -8.78
C LEU A 28 -4.15 -2.01 -9.96
N PHE A 29 -4.22 -3.32 -9.69
CA PHE A 29 -4.49 -4.32 -10.72
C PHE A 29 -5.83 -4.06 -11.41
N LYS A 30 -6.90 -3.85 -10.64
CA LYS A 30 -8.23 -3.54 -11.19
C LYS A 30 -8.25 -2.26 -12.03
N TYR A 31 -7.51 -1.23 -11.62
CA TYR A 31 -7.37 0.01 -12.38
C TYR A 31 -6.61 -0.19 -13.70
N PHE A 32 -5.49 -0.91 -13.70
CA PHE A 32 -4.74 -1.15 -14.94
C PHE A 32 -5.51 -2.02 -15.93
N MET A 33 -6.26 -3.01 -15.43
CA MET A 33 -7.19 -3.80 -16.22
C MET A 33 -8.30 -2.94 -16.83
N SER A 34 -8.91 -2.02 -16.08
CA SER A 34 -9.98 -1.17 -16.61
C SER A 34 -9.49 -0.22 -17.71
N LYS A 35 -8.22 0.19 -17.66
CA LYS A 35 -7.60 1.09 -18.63
C LYS A 35 -6.94 0.37 -19.81
N ASN A 36 -7.00 -0.97 -19.88
CA ASN A 36 -6.29 -1.79 -20.85
C ASN A 36 -4.78 -1.45 -20.94
N ILE A 37 -4.19 -0.98 -19.83
CA ILE A 37 -2.75 -0.69 -19.74
C ILE A 37 -2.06 -2.02 -19.44
N VAL A 38 -1.95 -2.83 -20.49
CA VAL A 38 -1.07 -4.00 -20.70
C VAL A 38 -0.81 -4.90 -19.48
N ILE A 39 -1.54 -6.02 -19.46
CA ILE A 39 -1.26 -7.44 -19.12
C ILE A 39 0.01 -7.84 -18.32
N ASP A 40 1.07 -7.03 -18.21
CA ASP A 40 2.32 -7.35 -17.50
C ASP A 40 2.22 -7.27 -15.96
N TYR A 41 1.05 -6.97 -15.42
CA TYR A 41 0.82 -6.90 -13.97
C TYR A 41 0.61 -8.26 -13.29
N LEU A 42 0.64 -9.37 -14.05
CA LEU A 42 0.52 -10.74 -13.55
C LEU A 42 1.54 -11.07 -12.46
N ASP A 43 2.71 -10.42 -12.48
CA ASP A 43 3.78 -10.67 -11.50
C ASP A 43 3.68 -9.84 -10.21
N PHE A 44 2.59 -9.08 -10.00
CA PHE A 44 2.40 -8.16 -8.86
C PHE A 44 3.53 -7.11 -8.67
N ASN A 45 4.53 -7.09 -9.53
CA ASN A 45 5.66 -6.19 -9.48
C ASN A 45 5.47 -5.03 -10.44
N LEU A 46 5.78 -3.81 -9.98
CA LEU A 46 5.88 -2.63 -10.83
C LEU A 46 7.15 -2.76 -11.68
N LYS A 47 7.18 -3.69 -12.64
CA LYS A 47 8.38 -3.98 -13.44
C LYS A 47 8.71 -2.85 -14.41
N SER A 48 7.69 -2.17 -14.93
CA SER A 48 7.85 -1.11 -15.92
C SER A 48 7.83 0.29 -15.28
N PHE A 49 8.80 1.13 -15.68
CA PHE A 49 8.85 2.56 -15.37
C PHE A 49 7.54 3.29 -15.72
N GLN A 50 6.79 2.80 -16.71
CA GLN A 50 5.47 3.34 -17.04
C GLN A 50 4.47 3.12 -15.90
N HIS A 51 4.42 1.95 -15.27
CA HIS A 51 3.50 1.71 -14.16
C HIS A 51 3.81 2.59 -12.96
N THR A 52 5.09 2.81 -12.66
CA THR A 52 5.52 3.73 -11.59
C THR A 52 5.14 5.18 -11.91
N LYS A 53 5.26 5.60 -13.18
CA LYS A 53 4.83 6.92 -13.65
C LYS A 53 3.30 7.09 -13.56
N TYR A 54 2.51 6.06 -13.86
CA TYR A 54 1.07 6.08 -13.71
C TYR A 54 0.65 6.11 -12.24
N LEU A 55 1.25 5.27 -11.40
CA LEU A 55 1.05 5.30 -9.95
C LEU A 55 1.31 6.71 -9.40
N TYR A 56 2.43 7.32 -9.77
CA TYR A 56 2.76 8.67 -9.35
C TYR A 56 1.71 9.70 -9.81
N LYS A 57 1.24 9.60 -11.05
CA LYS A 57 0.16 10.46 -11.56
C LYS A 57 -1.15 10.30 -10.77
N ILE A 58 -1.53 9.08 -10.41
CA ILE A 58 -2.76 8.78 -9.66
C ILE A 58 -2.65 9.30 -8.23
N VAL A 59 -1.56 8.96 -7.53
CA VAL A 59 -1.37 9.27 -6.11
C VAL A 59 -1.11 10.77 -5.90
N PHE A 60 -0.26 11.40 -6.70
CA PHE A 60 0.22 12.77 -6.46
C PHE A 60 -0.38 13.84 -7.37
N LYS A 61 -0.76 13.50 -8.62
CA LYS A 61 -1.32 14.48 -9.58
C LYS A 61 -2.84 14.42 -9.70
N GLY A 62 -3.51 13.55 -8.95
CA GLY A 62 -4.96 13.40 -9.01
C GLY A 62 -5.48 12.94 -10.37
N PHE A 63 -4.66 12.21 -11.13
CA PHE A 63 -5.01 11.67 -12.42
C PHE A 63 -6.17 10.66 -12.30
N ASP A 64 -7.09 10.67 -13.27
CA ASP A 64 -8.31 9.84 -13.27
C ASP A 64 -9.16 10.00 -12.00
N SER A 65 -9.31 11.24 -11.52
CA SER A 65 -10.10 11.58 -10.33
C SER A 65 -11.59 11.21 -10.43
N HIS A 66 -12.11 10.84 -11.60
CA HIS A 66 -13.48 10.31 -11.76
C HIS A 66 -13.55 8.78 -11.64
N ASP A 67 -12.42 8.08 -11.76
CA ASP A 67 -12.36 6.61 -11.67
C ASP A 67 -12.40 6.16 -10.20
N TYR A 68 -13.28 5.20 -9.92
CA TYR A 68 -13.46 4.64 -8.57
C TYR A 68 -12.15 4.04 -8.03
N TYR A 69 -11.41 3.31 -8.86
CA TYR A 69 -10.19 2.62 -8.43
C TYR A 69 -9.05 3.61 -8.16
N ALA A 70 -8.89 4.63 -9.01
CA ALA A 70 -7.89 5.68 -8.82
C ALA A 70 -8.11 6.46 -7.51
N LYS A 71 -9.37 6.80 -7.19
CA LYS A 71 -9.73 7.43 -5.90
C LYS A 71 -9.34 6.56 -4.71
N LYS A 72 -9.67 5.26 -4.76
CA LYS A 72 -9.36 4.31 -3.68
C LYS A 72 -7.86 4.13 -3.49
N ILE A 73 -7.09 3.99 -4.58
CA ILE A 73 -5.63 3.90 -4.53
C ILE A 73 -5.05 5.15 -3.87
N ARG A 74 -5.44 6.35 -4.31
CA ARG A 74 -4.93 7.61 -3.74
C ARG A 74 -5.16 7.72 -2.23
N PHE A 75 -6.34 7.33 -1.76
CA PHE A 75 -6.66 7.38 -0.34
C PHE A 75 -5.88 6.32 0.46
N LEU A 76 -5.82 5.09 -0.04
CA LEU A 76 -5.23 3.97 0.68
C LEU A 76 -3.70 3.93 0.59
N TYR A 77 -3.08 4.58 -0.41
CA TYR A 77 -1.65 4.45 -0.67
C TYR A 77 -0.76 4.85 0.51
N PHE A 78 -1.15 5.88 1.27
CA PHE A 78 -0.38 6.36 2.42
C PHE A 78 -0.62 5.56 3.70
N THR A 79 -1.71 4.78 3.77
CA THR A 79 -2.09 4.06 4.99
C THR A 79 -1.06 3.01 5.41
N PRO A 80 -0.52 2.14 4.53
CA PRO A 80 0.53 1.19 4.90
C PRO A 80 1.81 1.88 5.39
N ILE A 81 2.14 3.07 4.90
CA ILE A 81 3.34 3.80 5.34
C ILE A 81 3.24 4.14 6.83
N GLY A 82 2.05 4.53 7.30
CA GLY A 82 1.80 4.76 8.72
C GLY A 82 1.96 3.50 9.57
N PHE A 83 1.43 2.36 9.12
CA PHE A 83 1.59 1.09 9.84
C PHE A 83 3.02 0.56 9.82
N LEU A 84 3.78 0.80 8.74
CA LEU A 84 5.20 0.51 8.67
C LEU A 84 5.99 1.35 9.69
N PHE A 85 5.64 2.63 9.85
CA PHE A 85 6.27 3.47 10.87
C PHE A 85 5.98 2.96 12.28
N ILE A 86 4.72 2.62 12.58
CA ILE A 86 4.33 2.02 13.87
C ILE A 86 5.10 0.72 14.12
N PHE A 87 5.22 -0.14 13.11
CA PHE A 87 6.00 -1.37 13.19
C PHE A 87 7.47 -1.10 13.54
N ILE A 88 8.11 -0.14 12.87
CA ILE A 88 9.51 0.25 13.15
C ILE A 88 9.65 0.78 14.58
N VAL A 89 8.76 1.67 15.02
CA VAL A 89 8.77 2.20 16.40
C VAL A 89 8.61 1.07 17.42
N SER A 90 7.77 0.09 17.11
CA SER A 90 7.57 -1.09 17.97
C SER A 90 8.85 -1.90 18.13
N ILE A 91 9.65 -2.06 17.07
CA ILE A 91 10.96 -2.73 17.14
C ILE A 91 11.88 -1.99 18.12
N PHE A 92 11.98 -0.66 18.01
CA PHE A 92 12.82 0.11 18.92
C PHE A 92 12.34 0.02 20.38
N LEU A 93 11.03 0.01 20.61
CA LEU A 93 10.46 -0.17 21.95
C LEU A 93 10.71 -1.56 22.55
N MET A 94 10.86 -2.60 21.71
CA MET A 94 11.21 -3.95 22.19
C MET A 94 12.71 -4.11 22.50
N LEU A 95 13.56 -3.22 21.99
CA LEU A 95 15.02 -3.26 22.16
C LEU A 95 15.51 -2.49 23.41
N ILE A 96 14.63 -1.68 24.01
CA ILE A 96 14.88 -0.89 25.24
C ILE A 96 14.35 -1.67 26.43
#